data_AF-A0A5E4JYR1-F1
#
_entry.id   AF-A0A5E4JYR1-F1
#
_cell.length_a   1.000
_cell.length_b   1.000
_cell.length_c   1.000
_cell.angle_alpha   90.00
_cell.angle_beta   90.00
_cell.angle_gamma   90.00
#
_symmetry.space_group_name_H-M   'P 1'
#
loop_
_entity.id
_entity.type
_entity.pdbx_description
1 polymer ?
#
loop_
_entity_poly.entity_id
_entity_poly.type
_entity_poly.pdbx_seq_one_letter_code
_entity_poly.pdbx_strand_id
1 'polypeptide(L)' 'MESSDILFLSQLVKSLEEASVSLEQAYEKKSFDKFNQSKKIMIKIQKEISEILK' A
#
# COMPACT_ATOMS: atom_id res chain seq x y z
N MET A 1 5.62 -20.01 5.79
CA MET A 1 4.54 -19.30 5.10
C MET A 1 3.55 -20.31 4.58
N GLU A 2 2.32 -20.21 5.05
CA GLU A 2 1.21 -21.02 4.57
C GLU A 2 0.68 -20.45 3.25
N SER A 3 -0.08 -21.24 2.49
CA SER A 3 -0.67 -20.80 1.21
C SER A 3 -1.61 -19.59 1.38
N SER A 4 -2.25 -19.48 2.54
CA SER A 4 -3.05 -18.32 2.98
C SER A 4 -2.22 -17.05 3.08
N ASP A 5 -1.02 -17.13 3.67
CA ASP A 5 -0.11 -16.00 3.80
C ASP A 5 0.36 -15.50 2.43
N ILE A 6 0.62 -16.40 1.49
CA ILE A 6 1.02 -16.06 0.12
C ILE A 6 -0.11 -15.29 -0.60
N LEU A 7 -1.34 -15.78 -0.49
CA LEU A 7 -2.50 -15.11 -1.08
C LEU A 7 -2.74 -13.73 -0.45
N PHE A 8 -2.63 -13.63 0.87
CA PHE A 8 -2.78 -12.36 1.57
C PHE A 8 -1.67 -11.37 1.20
N LEU A 9 -0.41 -11.82 1.14
CA LEU A 9 0.72 -11.02 0.69
C LEU A 9 0.52 -10.52 -0.74
N SER A 10 0.02 -11.35 -1.64
CA SER A 10 -0.29 -10.97 -3.02
C SER A 10 -1.34 -9.85 -3.08
N GLN A 11 -2.37 -9.91 -2.23
CA GLN A 11 -3.36 -8.85 -2.12
C GLN A 11 -2.75 -7.56 -1.58
N LEU A 12 -1.91 -7.63 -0.55
CA LEU A 12 -1.23 -6.47 0.02
C LEU A 12 -0.30 -5.80 -1.01
N VAL A 13 0.45 -6.57 -1.79
CA VAL A 13 1.29 -6.04 -2.87
C VAL A 13 0.45 -5.32 -3.90
N LYS A 14 -0.67 -5.90 -4.35
CA LYS A 14 -1.58 -5.25 -5.28
C LYS A 14 -2.16 -3.94 -4.72
N SER A 15 -2.59 -3.93 -3.46
CA SER A 15 -3.08 -2.70 -2.82
C SER A 15 -1.98 -1.64 -2.67
N LEU A 16 -0.72 -2.04 -2.50
CA LEU A 16 0.41 -1.10 -2.47
C LEU A 16 0.63 -0.43 -3.83
N GLU A 17 0.53 -1.19 -4.92
CA GLU A 17 0.61 -0.68 -6.30
C GLU A 17 -0.55 0.30 -6.60
N GLU A 18 -1.78 -0.03 -6.20
CA GLU A 18 -2.93 0.87 -6.38
C GLU A 18 -2.76 2.17 -5.57
N ALA A 19 -2.21 2.07 -4.36
CA ALA A 19 -1.94 3.23 -3.51
C ALA A 19 -0.80 4.10 -4.07
N SER A 20 0.23 3.51 -4.71
CA SER A 20 1.31 4.29 -5.34
C SER A 20 0.81 5.07 -6.54
N VAL A 21 -0.04 4.47 -7.40
CA VAL A 21 -0.68 5.19 -8.51
C VAL A 21 -1.54 6.35 -7.98
N SER A 22 -2.30 6.10 -6.92
CA SER A 22 -3.12 7.16 -6.29
C SER A 22 -2.28 8.28 -5.67
N LEU A 23 -1.11 7.95 -5.13
CA LEU A 23 -0.16 8.92 -4.59
C LEU A 23 0.41 9.83 -5.70
N GLU A 24 0.84 9.23 -6.82
CA GLU A 24 1.37 9.96 -7.98
C GLU A 24 0.32 10.90 -8.57
N GLN A 25 -0.90 10.42 -8.80
CA GLN A 25 -1.99 11.25 -9.30
C GLN A 25 -2.33 12.40 -8.34
N ALA A 26 -2.28 12.16 -7.04
CA ALA A 26 -2.51 13.21 -6.05
C ALA A 26 -1.39 14.26 -6.06
N TYR A 27 -0.14 13.84 -6.25
CA TYR A 27 1.01 14.72 -6.39
C TYR A 27 0.89 15.60 -7.64
N GLU A 28 0.61 15.00 -8.81
CA GLU A 28 0.42 15.72 -10.07
C GLU A 28 -0.68 16.79 -9.97
N LYS A 29 -1.79 16.44 -9.30
CA LYS A 29 -2.94 17.33 -9.10
C LYS A 29 -2.75 18.33 -7.95
N LYS A 30 -1.59 18.32 -7.27
CA LYS A 30 -1.30 19.12 -6.06
C LYS A 30 -2.37 18.95 -4.97
N SER A 31 -3.00 17.77 -4.90
CA SER A 31 -4.01 17.44 -3.90
C SER A 31 -3.32 16.86 -2.66
N PHE A 32 -2.83 17.73 -1.78
CA PHE A 32 -2.03 17.34 -0.62
C PHE A 32 -2.78 16.44 0.37
N ASP A 33 -4.10 16.62 0.54
CA ASP A 33 -4.91 15.76 1.40
C ASP A 33 -4.94 14.32 0.89
N LYS A 34 -5.19 14.15 -0.42
CA LYS A 34 -5.19 12.83 -1.07
C LYS A 34 -3.79 12.21 -1.06
N PHE A 35 -2.75 13.02 -1.28
CA PHE A 35 -1.36 12.56 -1.19
C PHE A 35 -1.06 12.00 0.21
N ASN A 36 -1.40 12.76 1.26
CA ASN A 36 -1.19 12.35 2.64
C ASN A 36 -2.01 11.10 3.00
N GLN A 37 -3.23 10.97 2.49
CA GLN A 37 -4.06 9.79 2.67
C GLN A 37 -3.44 8.55 2.00
N SER A 38 -3.07 8.64 0.72
CA SER A 38 -2.41 7.55 0.00
C SER A 38 -1.11 7.13 0.69
N LYS A 39 -0.30 8.10 1.13
CA LYS A 39 0.93 7.83 1.89
C LYS A 39 0.67 7.04 3.18
N LYS A 40 -0.36 7.41 3.97
CA LYS A 40 -0.72 6.69 5.21
C LYS A 40 -1.14 5.25 4.91
N ILE A 41 -1.89 5.03 3.84
CA ILE A 41 -2.32 3.69 3.40
C ILE A 41 -1.09 2.84 3.04
N MET A 42 -0.16 3.39 2.24
CA MET A 42 1.08 2.69 1.86
C MET A 42 1.89 2.27 3.09
N ILE A 43 2.08 3.17 4.06
CA ILE A 43 2.82 2.87 5.30
C ILE A 43 2.15 1.73 6.08
N LYS A 44 0.81 1.72 6.16
CA LYS A 44 0.06 0.66 6.84
C LYS A 44 0.26 -0.69 6.14
N ILE A 45 0.14 -0.74 4.82
CA ILE A 45 0.35 -1.96 4.03
C ILE A 45 1.79 -2.47 4.19
N GLN A 46 2.78 -1.58 4.11
CA GLN A 46 4.19 -1.95 4.32
C GLN A 46 4.44 -2.55 5.70
N LYS A 47 3.76 -2.04 6.73
CA LYS A 47 3.83 -2.59 8.09
C LYS A 47 3.23 -4.00 8.15
N GLU A 48 2.05 -4.20 7.55
CA GLU A 48 1.41 -5.53 7.49
C GLU A 48 2.28 -6.54 6.74
N ILE A 49 2.86 -6.16 5.58
CA ILE A 49 3.84 -7.00 4.86
C ILE A 49 5.03 -7.36 5.77
N SER A 50 5.57 -6.38 6.49
CA SER A 50 6.71 -6.60 7.39
C SER A 50 6.38 -7.52 8.57
N GLU A 51 5.13 -7.55 9.01
CA GLU A 51 4.67 -8.45 10.08
C GLU A 51 4.53 -9.89 9.60
N ILE A 52 4.10 -10.11 8.35
CA ILE A 52 3.99 -11.45 7.73
C ILE A 52 5.37 -12.05 7.43
N LEU A 53 6.34 -11.21 7.05
CA LEU A 53 7.69 -11.64 6.68
C LEU A 53 8.62 -11.88 7.88
N LYS A 54 8.20 -11.52 9.10
CA LYS A 54 8.94 -11.79 10.34
C LYS A 54 8.73 -13.23 10.81
#